data_AF-A0A2X3CJ89-F1
#
_entry.id   AF-A0A2X3CJ89-F1
#
_cell.length_a   1.000
_cell.length_b   1.000
_cell.length_c   1.000
_cell.angle_alpha   90.00
_cell.angle_beta   90.00
_cell.angle_gamma   90.00
#
_symmetry.space_group_name_H-M   'P 1'
#
loop_
_entity.id
_entity.type
_entity.pdbx_description
1 polymer ?
#
loop_
_entity_poly.entity_id
_entity_poly.type
_entity_poly.pdbx_seq_one_letter_code
_entity_poly.pdbx_strand_id
1 'polypeptide(L)'
;MLRYILRRLLLLIPLLLAASAIIFLLLRLGTGDPALDYLRLSNLPPTEEMVASTRELLGLNQPLAMQYLHWLWRALHLDFGLSYATQRPVLDDLLHFLPATLLLTGAALALILVTSLPLGIWAARHRDRLPDYIVRLIAFLGVSMPNFWLAFLLVMLFSVHLQWLPAMGYGDWQHLILPAVSIAFMSLAINARLLRASMLDAASQRHVIWARLRGLSARQVERRHILRNATLPVVTAMGMHIGELIGGTMIIEKYLCLARGRPLRSFRHFQSRLPGDPVLYPDDGDGVRAG
;
A
#
# COMPACT_ATOMS: atom_id res chain seq x y z
N MET A 1 16.70 5.02 27.71
CA MET A 1 15.96 5.23 26.44
C MET A 1 16.88 5.58 25.27
N LEU A 2 17.75 6.59 25.37
CA LEU A 2 18.68 6.96 24.27
C LEU A 2 19.55 5.80 23.77
N ARG A 3 20.19 5.04 24.67
CA ARG A 3 21.00 3.85 24.31
C ARG A 3 20.20 2.78 23.56
N TYR A 4 18.93 2.61 23.89
CA TYR A 4 18.04 1.67 23.19
C TYR A 4 17.70 2.17 21.78
N ILE A 5 17.37 3.46 21.65
CA ILE A 5 17.10 4.09 20.34
C ILE A 5 18.34 4.01 19.45
N LEU A 6 19.52 4.38 19.95
CA LEU A 6 20.77 4.29 19.21
C LEU A 6 21.08 2.86 18.77
N ARG A 7 20.91 1.87 19.66
CA ARG A 7 21.09 0.45 19.30
C ARG A 7 20.11 0.03 18.19
N ARG A 8 18.85 0.46 18.25
CA ARG A 8 17.85 0.22 17.20
C ARG A 8 18.24 0.86 15.87
N LEU A 9 18.69 2.12 15.87
CA LEU A 9 19.14 2.82 14.66
C LEU A 9 20.37 2.17 14.05
N LEU A 10 21.35 1.75 14.87
CA LEU A 10 22.52 1.05 14.38
C LEU A 10 22.18 -0.32 13.77
N LEU A 11 21.17 -1.01 14.30
CA LEU A 11 20.68 -2.27 13.71
C LEU A 11 19.97 -2.08 12.36
N LEU A 12 19.47 -0.87 12.04
CA LEU A 12 18.89 -0.60 10.72
C LEU A 12 19.95 -0.64 9.61
N ILE A 13 21.19 -0.25 9.91
CA ILE A 13 22.26 -0.22 8.90
C ILE A 13 22.53 -1.61 8.30
N PRO A 14 22.89 -2.65 9.08
CA PRO A 14 23.10 -3.98 8.51
C PRO A 14 21.82 -4.57 7.93
N LEU A 15 20.64 -4.23 8.46
CA LEU A 15 19.36 -4.66 7.91
C LEU A 15 19.11 -4.11 6.51
N LEU A 16 19.31 -2.80 6.30
CA LEU A 16 19.14 -2.14 5.01
C LEU A 16 20.19 -2.61 3.99
N LEU A 17 21.44 -2.83 4.43
CA LEU A 17 22.48 -3.40 3.58
C LEU A 17 22.11 -4.83 3.15
N ALA A 18 21.70 -5.69 4.08
CA ALA A 18 21.25 -7.04 3.75
C ALA A 18 20.03 -7.03 2.81
N ALA A 19 19.01 -6.22 3.11
CA ALA A 19 17.82 -6.11 2.29
C ALA A 19 18.13 -5.60 0.88
N SER A 20 18.93 -4.54 0.75
CA SER A 20 19.32 -4.00 -0.55
C SER A 20 20.19 -4.97 -1.35
N ALA A 21 21.12 -5.69 -0.71
CA ALA A 21 21.93 -6.71 -1.37
C ALA A 21 21.06 -7.87 -1.87
N ILE A 22 20.11 -8.34 -1.06
CA ILE A 22 19.16 -9.39 -1.46
C ILE A 22 18.32 -8.92 -2.64
N ILE A 23 17.72 -7.72 -2.57
CA ILE A 23 16.91 -7.16 -3.67
C ILE A 23 17.77 -7.01 -4.95
N PHE A 24 18.98 -6.49 -4.83
CA PHE A 24 19.91 -6.35 -5.94
C PHE A 24 20.22 -7.69 -6.59
N LEU A 25 20.53 -8.72 -5.79
CA LEU A 25 20.80 -10.07 -6.29
C LEU A 25 19.56 -10.68 -6.95
N LEU A 26 18.37 -10.53 -6.35
CA LEU A 26 17.13 -11.02 -6.95
C LEU A 26 16.86 -10.39 -8.32
N LEU A 27 17.12 -9.09 -8.47
CA LEU A 27 16.97 -8.39 -9.75
C LEU A 27 18.03 -8.80 -10.78
N ARG A 28 19.26 -9.11 -10.35
CA ARG A 28 20.38 -9.51 -11.24
C ARG A 28 20.40 -10.98 -11.59
N LEU A 29 19.87 -11.84 -10.73
CA LEU A 29 19.72 -13.28 -10.95
C LEU A 29 18.40 -13.64 -11.65
N GLY A 30 17.52 -12.65 -11.84
CA GLY A 30 16.29 -12.81 -12.62
C GLY A 30 16.58 -13.19 -14.07
N THR A 31 15.56 -13.69 -14.78
CA THR A 31 15.68 -14.17 -16.16
C THR A 31 15.76 -13.06 -17.21
N GLY A 32 15.67 -11.79 -16.83
CA GLY A 32 15.69 -10.64 -17.72
C GLY A 32 17.08 -9.98 -17.83
N ASP A 33 17.46 -9.54 -19.03
CA ASP A 33 18.66 -8.71 -19.22
C ASP A 33 18.32 -7.24 -18.94
N PRO A 34 18.96 -6.59 -17.93
CA PRO A 34 18.68 -5.20 -17.59
C PRO A 34 18.88 -4.22 -18.75
N ALA A 35 19.79 -4.51 -19.69
CA ALA A 35 19.98 -3.68 -20.88
C ALA A 35 18.80 -3.79 -21.85
N LEU A 36 18.25 -4.99 -22.05
CA LEU A 36 17.05 -5.19 -22.87
C LEU A 36 15.83 -4.51 -22.24
N ASP A 37 15.69 -4.60 -20.91
CA ASP A 37 14.58 -3.97 -20.20
C ASP A 37 14.67 -2.44 -20.26
N TYR A 38 15.88 -1.87 -20.16
CA TYR A 38 16.12 -0.44 -20.38
C TYR A 38 15.65 0.02 -21.75
N LEU A 39 16.06 -0.69 -22.82
CA LEU A 39 15.68 -0.32 -24.20
C LEU A 39 14.18 -0.42 -24.42
N ARG A 40 13.55 -1.51 -23.94
CA ARG A 40 12.10 -1.70 -24.03
C ARG A 40 11.32 -0.60 -23.32
N LEU A 41 11.71 -0.26 -22.10
CA LEU A 41 11.03 0.77 -21.30
C LEU A 41 11.27 2.19 -21.83
N SER A 42 12.41 2.39 -22.52
CA SER A 42 12.75 3.66 -23.18
C SER A 42 12.16 3.77 -24.59
N ASN A 43 11.38 2.77 -25.05
CA ASN A 43 10.85 2.67 -26.43
C ASN A 43 11.94 2.74 -27.52
N LEU A 44 13.13 2.21 -27.23
CA LEU A 44 14.23 2.11 -28.19
C LEU A 44 14.29 0.70 -28.79
N PRO A 45 14.60 0.56 -30.09
CA PRO A 45 14.72 -0.75 -30.72
C PRO A 45 15.90 -1.54 -30.11
N PRO A 46 15.69 -2.81 -29.72
CA PRO A 46 16.75 -3.64 -29.13
C PRO A 46 17.63 -4.26 -30.24
N THR A 47 18.38 -3.43 -30.96
CA THR A 47 19.42 -3.92 -31.88
C THR A 47 20.64 -4.40 -31.08
N GLU A 48 21.40 -5.35 -31.61
CA GLU A 48 22.56 -5.94 -30.90
C GLU A 48 23.60 -4.88 -30.49
N GLU A 49 23.88 -3.93 -31.38
CA GLU A 49 24.77 -2.80 -31.11
C GLU A 49 24.25 -1.90 -29.97
N MET A 50 22.94 -1.64 -29.94
CA MET A 50 22.31 -0.83 -28.90
C MET A 50 22.29 -1.55 -27.54
N VAL A 51 22.14 -2.87 -27.55
CA VAL A 51 22.23 -3.69 -26.32
C VAL A 51 23.65 -3.65 -25.77
N ALA A 52 24.67 -3.80 -26.63
CA ALA A 52 26.07 -3.76 -26.22
C ALA A 52 26.44 -2.39 -25.62
N SER A 53 26.07 -1.30 -26.28
CA SER A 53 26.32 0.06 -25.77
C SER A 53 25.57 0.36 -24.48
N THR A 54 24.33 -0.15 -24.35
CA THR A 54 23.54 -0.02 -23.12
C THR A 54 24.14 -0.80 -21.96
N ARG A 55 24.70 -2.00 -22.21
CA ARG A 55 25.39 -2.79 -21.17
C ARG A 55 26.62 -2.07 -20.63
N GLU A 56 27.35 -1.39 -21.51
CA GLU A 56 28.49 -0.56 -21.11
C GLU A 56 28.03 0.68 -20.31
N LEU A 57 27.02 1.41 -20.81
CA LEU A 57 26.43 2.57 -20.15
C LEU A 57 25.93 2.25 -18.72
N LEU A 58 25.28 1.10 -18.55
CA LEU A 58 24.74 0.64 -17.27
C LEU A 58 25.78 -0.07 -16.38
N GLY A 59 27.03 -0.20 -16.84
CA GLY A 59 28.10 -0.86 -16.09
C GLY A 59 27.86 -2.36 -15.86
N LEU A 60 27.05 -3.02 -16.70
CA LEU A 60 26.68 -4.43 -16.55
C LEU A 60 27.83 -5.39 -16.86
N ASN A 61 28.89 -4.90 -17.50
CA ASN A 61 30.11 -5.65 -17.80
C ASN A 61 31.03 -5.81 -16.56
N GLN A 62 30.75 -5.10 -15.47
CA GLN A 62 31.55 -5.18 -14.25
C GLN A 62 31.15 -6.38 -13.38
N PRO A 63 32.04 -6.89 -12.49
CA PRO A 63 31.67 -7.91 -11.51
C PRO A 63 30.48 -7.46 -10.65
N LEU A 64 29.58 -8.40 -10.30
CA LEU A 64 28.34 -8.09 -9.55
C LEU A 64 28.58 -7.30 -8.26
N ALA A 65 29.65 -7.63 -7.53
CA ALA A 65 30.03 -6.91 -6.32
C ALA A 65 30.34 -5.43 -6.60
N MET A 66 31.03 -5.13 -7.71
CA MET A 66 31.36 -3.77 -8.10
C MET A 66 30.11 -3.00 -8.55
N GLN A 67 29.20 -3.66 -9.29
CA GLN A 67 27.91 -3.07 -9.65
C GLN A 67 27.10 -2.67 -8.41
N TYR A 68 27.05 -3.55 -7.40
CA TYR A 68 26.35 -3.27 -6.14
C TYR A 68 27.01 -2.12 -5.37
N LEU A 69 28.34 -2.13 -5.24
CA LEU A 69 29.07 -1.07 -4.52
C LEU A 69 28.92 0.29 -5.21
N HIS A 70 28.98 0.33 -6.54
CA HIS A 70 28.77 1.56 -7.31
C HIS A 70 27.33 2.08 -7.14
N TRP A 71 26.34 1.20 -7.25
CA TRP A 71 24.94 1.55 -7.00
C TRP A 71 24.73 2.06 -5.57
N LEU A 72 25.27 1.34 -4.56
CA LEU A 72 25.16 1.71 -3.16
C LEU A 72 25.81 3.06 -2.88
N TRP A 73 27.00 3.30 -3.44
CA TRP A 73 27.70 4.58 -3.31
C TRP A 73 26.86 5.74 -3.84
N ARG A 74 26.26 5.59 -5.03
CA ARG A 74 25.36 6.61 -5.61
C ARG A 74 24.10 6.79 -4.77
N ALA A 75 23.48 5.70 -4.33
CA ALA A 75 22.28 5.74 -3.49
C ALA A 75 22.52 6.44 -2.14
N LEU A 76 23.71 6.26 -1.53
CA LEU A 76 24.12 6.97 -0.31
C LEU A 76 24.25 8.48 -0.52
N HIS A 77 24.50 8.93 -1.76
CA HIS A 77 24.51 10.34 -2.16
C HIS A 77 23.16 10.81 -2.73
N LEU A 78 22.09 10.04 -2.52
CA LEU A 78 20.73 10.31 -3.02
C LEU A 78 20.62 10.31 -4.57
N ASP A 79 21.59 9.72 -5.26
CA ASP A 79 21.53 9.50 -6.70
C ASP A 79 21.04 8.08 -6.99
N PHE A 80 19.76 7.97 -7.35
CA PHE A 80 19.11 6.73 -7.75
C PHE A 80 19.15 6.49 -9.27
N GLY A 81 19.81 7.37 -10.04
CA GLY A 81 19.85 7.33 -11.48
C GLY A 81 18.56 7.83 -12.16
N LEU A 82 18.42 7.48 -13.43
CA LEU A 82 17.29 7.86 -14.27
C LEU A 82 16.27 6.73 -14.35
N SER A 83 14.99 7.10 -14.31
CA SER A 83 13.87 6.20 -14.55
C SER A 83 13.84 5.78 -16.01
N TYR A 84 13.76 4.48 -16.27
CA TYR A 84 13.74 3.95 -17.64
C TYR A 84 12.48 4.35 -18.40
N ALA A 85 11.37 4.59 -17.68
CA ALA A 85 10.08 4.92 -18.29
C ALA A 85 9.87 6.43 -18.50
N THR A 86 10.30 7.27 -17.55
CA THR A 86 10.08 8.72 -17.59
C THR A 86 11.30 9.51 -18.06
N GLN A 87 12.48 8.87 -18.09
CA GLN A 87 13.78 9.49 -18.41
C GLN A 87 14.12 10.67 -17.49
N ARG A 88 13.58 10.66 -16.26
CA ARG A 88 13.80 11.68 -15.22
C ARG A 88 14.56 11.08 -14.05
N PRO A 89 15.22 11.91 -13.21
CA PRO A 89 15.80 11.45 -11.96
C PRO A 89 14.75 10.69 -11.13
N VAL A 90 15.10 9.48 -10.69
CA VAL A 90 14.20 8.63 -9.89
C VAL A 90 13.79 9.32 -8.59
N LEU A 91 14.69 10.12 -8.00
CA LEU A 91 14.39 10.88 -6.79
C LEU A 91 13.22 11.86 -6.99
N ASP A 92 13.15 12.55 -8.13
CA ASP A 92 12.07 13.49 -8.43
C ASP A 92 10.72 12.78 -8.56
N ASP A 93 10.72 11.64 -9.24
CA ASP A 93 9.52 10.79 -9.36
C ASP A 93 9.09 10.26 -7.98
N LEU A 94 10.03 9.80 -7.14
CA LEU A 94 9.75 9.37 -5.77
C LEU A 94 9.11 10.48 -4.93
N LEU A 95 9.70 11.68 -4.94
CA LEU A 95 9.19 12.83 -4.20
C LEU A 95 7.83 13.30 -4.73
N HIS A 96 7.56 13.12 -6.01
CA HIS A 96 6.27 13.44 -6.62
C HIS A 96 5.14 12.51 -6.13
N PHE A 97 5.42 11.22 -5.98
CA PHE A 97 4.41 10.23 -5.55
C PHE A 97 4.30 10.08 -4.03
N LEU A 98 5.37 10.40 -3.28
CA LEU A 98 5.43 10.25 -1.83
C LEU A 98 4.22 10.86 -1.08
N PRO A 99 3.72 12.07 -1.39
CA PRO A 99 2.58 12.64 -0.68
C PRO A 99 1.30 11.80 -0.82
N ALA A 100 1.04 11.25 -2.00
CA ALA A 100 -0.14 10.41 -2.25
C ALA A 100 -0.04 9.09 -1.47
N THR A 101 1.13 8.46 -1.45
CA THR A 101 1.38 7.23 -0.68
C THR A 101 1.24 7.47 0.82
N LEU A 102 1.76 8.58 1.34
CA LEU A 102 1.63 8.95 2.75
C LEU A 102 0.18 9.25 3.13
N LEU A 103 -0.56 9.95 2.27
CA LEU A 103 -1.98 10.26 2.49
C LEU A 103 -2.82 8.98 2.52
N LEU A 104 -2.60 8.07 1.57
CA LEU A 104 -3.29 6.78 1.52
C LEU A 104 -2.94 5.88 2.72
N THR A 105 -1.65 5.75 3.03
CA THR A 105 -1.18 4.97 4.19
C THR A 105 -1.73 5.55 5.49
N GLY A 106 -1.71 6.87 5.65
CA GLY A 106 -2.25 7.56 6.81
C GLY A 106 -3.75 7.36 6.97
N ALA A 107 -4.52 7.45 5.89
CA ALA A 107 -5.96 7.19 5.90
C ALA A 107 -6.28 5.74 6.26
N ALA A 108 -5.53 4.77 5.72
CA ALA A 108 -5.67 3.37 6.07
C ALA A 108 -5.32 3.09 7.53
N LEU A 109 -4.24 3.66 8.06
CA LEU A 109 -3.89 3.56 9.48
C LEU A 109 -4.98 4.13 10.38
N ALA A 110 -5.52 5.30 10.04
CA ALA A 110 -6.64 5.90 10.75
C ALA A 110 -7.86 4.96 10.72
N LEU A 111 -8.20 4.41 9.56
CA LEU A 111 -9.30 3.46 9.41
C LEU A 111 -9.09 2.20 10.27
N ILE A 112 -7.88 1.63 10.28
CA ILE A 112 -7.53 0.48 11.13
C ILE A 112 -7.76 0.83 12.59
N LEU A 113 -7.23 1.95 13.08
CA LEU A 113 -7.35 2.33 14.50
C LEU A 113 -8.80 2.60 14.90
N VAL A 114 -9.53 3.33 14.08
CA VAL A 114 -10.92 3.73 14.34
C VAL A 114 -11.88 2.54 14.28
N THR A 115 -11.59 1.52 13.46
CA THR A 115 -12.50 0.37 13.28
C THR A 115 -12.11 -0.86 14.08
N SER A 116 -10.83 -1.20 14.14
CA SER A 116 -10.38 -2.43 14.81
C SER A 116 -10.57 -2.40 16.32
N LEU A 117 -10.37 -1.24 16.96
CA LEU A 117 -10.54 -1.12 18.41
C LEU A 117 -12.02 -1.29 18.81
N PRO A 118 -12.99 -0.57 18.22
CA PRO A 118 -14.41 -0.80 18.54
C PRO A 118 -14.89 -2.21 18.18
N LEU A 119 -14.49 -2.76 17.03
CA LEU A 119 -14.88 -4.13 16.65
C LEU A 119 -14.33 -5.18 17.61
N GLY A 120 -13.07 -5.05 18.01
CA GLY A 120 -12.46 -5.96 18.98
C GLY A 120 -13.10 -5.89 20.36
N ILE A 121 -13.41 -4.68 20.85
CA ILE A 121 -14.14 -4.47 22.11
C ILE A 121 -15.56 -5.03 22.02
N TRP A 122 -16.25 -4.78 20.91
CA TRP A 122 -17.62 -5.23 20.67
C TRP A 122 -17.71 -6.77 20.66
N ALA A 123 -16.79 -7.44 19.98
CA ALA A 123 -16.67 -8.90 19.99
C ALA A 123 -16.30 -9.46 21.38
N ALA A 124 -15.38 -8.82 22.10
CA ALA A 124 -14.96 -9.29 23.42
C ALA A 124 -16.08 -9.20 24.47
N ARG A 125 -16.89 -8.13 24.42
CA ARG A 125 -18.05 -7.94 25.32
C ARG A 125 -19.17 -8.95 25.07
N HIS A 126 -19.30 -9.43 23.83
CA HIS A 126 -20.35 -10.36 23.41
C HIS A 126 -19.76 -11.70 22.99
N ARG A 127 -18.82 -12.20 23.79
CA ARG A 127 -18.15 -13.49 23.58
C ARG A 127 -19.19 -14.58 23.30
N ASP A 128 -18.93 -15.38 22.26
CA ASP A 128 -19.76 -16.51 21.84
C ASP A 128 -21.21 -16.11 21.44
N ARG A 129 -21.44 -14.83 21.08
CA ARG A 129 -22.70 -14.31 20.52
C ARG A 129 -22.49 -13.78 19.11
N LEU A 130 -23.59 -13.37 18.44
CA LEU A 130 -23.57 -12.87 17.06
C LEU A 130 -22.46 -11.84 16.77
N PRO A 131 -22.21 -10.81 17.60
CA PRO A 131 -21.12 -9.86 17.35
C PRO A 131 -19.74 -10.51 17.20
N ASP A 132 -19.45 -11.51 18.04
CA ASP A 132 -18.19 -12.24 18.02
C ASP A 132 -18.07 -13.05 16.72
N TYR A 133 -19.12 -13.78 16.34
CA TYR A 133 -19.16 -14.51 15.07
C TYR A 133 -18.98 -13.59 13.85
N ILE A 134 -19.59 -12.41 13.85
CA ILE A 134 -19.43 -11.42 12.77
C ILE A 134 -17.98 -10.96 12.66
N VAL A 135 -17.33 -10.58 13.77
CA VAL A 135 -15.92 -10.15 13.73
C VAL A 135 -14.99 -11.30 13.33
N ARG A 136 -15.27 -12.53 13.76
CA ARG A 136 -14.54 -13.72 13.32
C ARG A 136 -14.66 -13.95 11.82
N LEU A 137 -15.87 -13.81 11.26
CA LEU A 137 -16.13 -13.92 9.83
C LEU A 137 -15.42 -12.82 9.04
N ILE A 138 -15.52 -11.55 9.45
CA ILE A 138 -14.81 -10.42 8.83
C ILE A 138 -13.30 -10.70 8.80
N ALA A 139 -12.74 -11.16 9.91
CA ALA A 139 -11.32 -11.51 9.99
C ALA A 139 -10.95 -12.76 9.19
N PHE A 140 -11.88 -13.67 8.94
CA PHE A 140 -11.64 -14.79 8.04
C PHE A 140 -11.60 -14.30 6.59
N LEU A 141 -12.57 -13.49 6.18
CA LEU A 141 -12.61 -12.90 4.85
C LEU A 141 -11.37 -12.02 4.59
N GLY A 142 -11.01 -11.16 5.55
CA GLY A 142 -9.88 -10.25 5.41
C GLY A 142 -8.52 -10.92 5.28
N VAL A 143 -8.32 -12.08 5.92
CA VAL A 143 -7.06 -12.84 5.79
C VAL A 143 -7.07 -13.76 4.55
N SER A 144 -8.24 -14.19 4.10
CA SER A 144 -8.35 -15.12 2.96
C SER A 144 -8.38 -14.42 1.61
N MET A 145 -8.70 -13.14 1.57
CA MET A 145 -8.82 -12.36 0.34
C MET A 145 -7.54 -11.54 0.08
N PRO A 146 -6.93 -11.65 -1.11
CA PRO A 146 -5.85 -10.74 -1.48
C PRO A 146 -6.33 -9.28 -1.55
N ASN A 147 -5.52 -8.34 -1.06
CA ASN A 147 -5.89 -6.91 -1.02
C ASN A 147 -6.25 -6.33 -2.41
N PHE A 148 -5.51 -6.71 -3.45
CA PHE A 148 -5.81 -6.27 -4.83
C PHE A 148 -7.16 -6.79 -5.31
N TRP A 149 -7.51 -8.03 -4.96
CA TRP A 149 -8.77 -8.65 -5.37
C TRP A 149 -9.95 -7.99 -4.65
N LEU A 150 -9.79 -7.71 -3.35
CA LEU A 150 -10.75 -6.93 -2.61
C LEU A 150 -10.94 -5.52 -3.20
N ALA A 151 -9.86 -4.83 -3.57
CA ALA A 151 -9.94 -3.54 -4.27
C ALA A 151 -10.81 -3.63 -5.54
N PHE A 152 -10.61 -4.66 -6.38
CA PHE A 152 -11.44 -4.87 -7.57
C PHE A 152 -12.92 -5.09 -7.24
N LEU A 153 -13.24 -5.91 -6.23
CA LEU A 153 -14.62 -6.13 -5.81
C LEU A 153 -15.28 -4.86 -5.28
N LEU A 154 -14.55 -4.08 -4.49
CA LEU A 154 -15.04 -2.82 -3.95
C LEU A 154 -15.34 -1.81 -5.07
N VAL A 155 -14.47 -1.69 -6.07
CA VAL A 155 -14.72 -0.86 -7.25
C VAL A 155 -15.94 -1.36 -8.04
N MET A 156 -16.03 -2.67 -8.28
CA MET A 156 -17.17 -3.25 -8.99
C MET A 156 -18.50 -2.95 -8.28
N LEU A 157 -18.55 -3.12 -6.97
CA LEU A 157 -19.76 -2.89 -6.19
C LEU A 157 -20.10 -1.40 -6.07
N PHE A 158 -19.17 -0.59 -5.56
CA PHE A 158 -19.45 0.79 -5.18
C PHE A 158 -19.35 1.80 -6.33
N SER A 159 -18.54 1.52 -7.35
CA SER A 159 -18.37 2.42 -8.48
C SER A 159 -19.17 2.01 -9.71
N VAL A 160 -19.21 0.71 -10.02
CA VAL A 160 -19.90 0.23 -11.24
C VAL A 160 -21.39 -0.01 -10.98
N HIS A 161 -21.73 -0.81 -9.96
CA HIS A 161 -23.13 -1.18 -9.70
C HIS A 161 -23.89 -0.10 -8.93
N LEU A 162 -23.35 0.39 -7.81
CA LEU A 162 -24.03 1.36 -6.95
C LEU A 162 -23.83 2.81 -7.41
N GLN A 163 -22.73 3.10 -8.12
CA GLN A 163 -22.31 4.45 -8.51
C GLN A 163 -22.21 5.46 -7.34
N TRP A 164 -21.91 4.97 -6.13
CA TRP A 164 -21.76 5.80 -4.93
C TRP A 164 -20.40 6.48 -4.85
N LEU A 165 -19.35 5.82 -5.38
CA LEU A 165 -17.97 6.27 -5.26
C LEU A 165 -17.26 6.20 -6.61
N PRO A 166 -16.40 7.17 -6.93
CA PRO A 166 -15.65 7.15 -8.18
C PRO A 166 -14.62 6.00 -8.18
N ALA A 167 -14.48 5.33 -9.33
CA ALA A 167 -13.54 4.20 -9.49
C ALA A 167 -12.07 4.65 -9.52
N MET A 168 -11.81 5.83 -10.08
CA MET A 168 -10.47 6.38 -10.30
C MET A 168 -10.52 7.90 -10.21
N GLY A 169 -9.44 8.51 -9.73
CA GLY A 169 -9.26 9.96 -9.71
C GLY A 169 -8.30 10.41 -8.61
N TYR A 170 -8.09 11.72 -8.52
CA TYR A 170 -7.15 12.34 -7.59
C TYR A 170 -7.72 13.64 -7.03
N GLY A 171 -7.38 13.96 -5.79
CA GLY A 171 -7.67 15.26 -5.15
C GLY A 171 -8.95 15.32 -4.32
N ASP A 172 -9.93 14.45 -4.55
CA ASP A 172 -11.16 14.41 -3.74
C ASP A 172 -11.16 13.19 -2.79
N TRP A 173 -11.70 13.38 -1.57
CA TRP A 173 -11.71 12.38 -0.50
C TRP A 173 -12.46 11.10 -0.89
N GLN A 174 -13.43 11.21 -1.80
CA GLN A 174 -14.17 10.06 -2.32
C GLN A 174 -13.26 9.05 -3.04
N HIS A 175 -12.24 9.53 -3.75
CA HIS A 175 -11.26 8.67 -4.44
C HIS A 175 -10.35 7.92 -3.48
N LEU A 176 -10.30 8.33 -2.20
CA LEU A 176 -9.46 7.71 -1.19
C LEU A 176 -10.13 6.53 -0.49
N ILE A 177 -11.47 6.50 -0.45
CA ILE A 177 -12.23 5.56 0.38
C ILE A 177 -11.99 4.11 -0.05
N LEU A 178 -12.25 3.78 -1.33
CA LEU A 178 -12.08 2.41 -1.82
C LEU A 178 -10.63 1.91 -1.68
N PRO A 179 -9.61 2.67 -2.11
CA PRO A 179 -8.22 2.30 -1.89
C PRO A 179 -7.89 2.11 -0.40
N ALA A 180 -8.24 3.07 0.46
CA ALA A 180 -7.92 3.00 1.89
C ALA A 180 -8.59 1.81 2.57
N VAL A 181 -9.86 1.53 2.25
CA VAL A 181 -10.57 0.36 2.77
C VAL A 181 -9.89 -0.92 2.28
N SER A 182 -9.52 -1.01 1.01
CA SER A 182 -8.91 -2.22 0.45
C SER A 182 -7.59 -2.60 1.10
N ILE A 183 -6.69 -1.64 1.36
CA ILE A 183 -5.42 -1.91 2.06
C ILE A 183 -5.61 -2.09 3.57
N ALA A 184 -6.57 -1.41 4.17
CA ALA A 184 -6.81 -1.48 5.61
C ALA A 184 -7.52 -2.77 6.02
N PHE A 185 -8.31 -3.39 5.15
CA PHE A 185 -9.27 -4.43 5.51
C PHE A 185 -8.63 -5.66 6.17
N MET A 186 -7.52 -6.16 5.64
CA MET A 186 -6.81 -7.27 6.25
C MET A 186 -6.26 -6.89 7.62
N SER A 187 -5.55 -5.76 7.70
CA SER A 187 -4.92 -5.25 8.92
C SER A 187 -5.95 -4.93 10.01
N LEU A 188 -7.08 -4.32 9.69
CA LEU A 188 -8.13 -4.01 10.66
C LEU A 188 -8.77 -5.27 11.21
N ALA A 189 -8.97 -6.29 10.38
CA ALA A 189 -9.63 -7.51 10.79
C ALA A 189 -8.71 -8.39 11.67
N ILE A 190 -7.41 -8.44 11.35
CA ILE A 190 -6.39 -9.05 12.20
C ILE A 190 -6.33 -8.34 13.57
N ASN A 191 -6.27 -6.99 13.58
CA ASN A 191 -6.21 -6.24 14.83
C ASN A 191 -7.48 -6.37 15.68
N ALA A 192 -8.67 -6.38 15.08
CA ALA A 192 -9.93 -6.58 15.80
C ALA A 192 -9.95 -7.95 16.49
N ARG A 193 -9.53 -9.00 15.78
CA ARG A 193 -9.42 -10.36 16.32
C ARG A 193 -8.36 -10.46 17.42
N LEU A 194 -7.20 -9.83 17.22
CA LEU A 194 -6.10 -9.81 18.18
C LEU A 194 -6.51 -9.08 19.47
N LEU A 195 -7.17 -7.93 19.37
CA LEU A 195 -7.66 -7.19 20.52
C LEU A 195 -8.69 -8.01 21.29
N ARG A 196 -9.63 -8.64 20.58
CA ARG A 196 -10.63 -9.52 21.19
C ARG A 196 -9.99 -10.63 22.00
N ALA A 197 -9.04 -11.37 21.40
CA ALA A 197 -8.33 -12.44 22.09
C ALA A 197 -7.59 -11.91 23.33
N SER A 198 -6.85 -10.82 23.16
CA SER A 198 -6.09 -10.17 24.24
C SER A 198 -6.99 -9.67 25.38
N MET A 199 -8.21 -9.20 25.08
CA MET A 199 -9.18 -8.79 26.10
C MET A 199 -9.73 -9.97 26.90
N LEU A 200 -10.04 -11.09 26.24
CA LEU A 200 -10.53 -12.29 26.93
C LEU A 200 -9.45 -12.89 27.82
N ASP A 201 -8.20 -12.94 27.33
CA ASP A 201 -7.06 -13.41 28.11
C ASP A 201 -6.80 -12.49 29.30
N ALA A 202 -6.74 -11.18 29.08
CA ALA A 202 -6.55 -10.19 30.15
C ALA A 202 -7.67 -10.24 31.21
N ALA A 203 -8.92 -10.52 30.80
CA ALA A 203 -10.04 -10.63 31.73
C ALA A 203 -9.92 -11.81 32.70
N SER A 204 -9.16 -12.85 32.36
CA SER A 204 -8.91 -14.03 33.20
C SER A 204 -7.73 -13.87 34.16
N GLN A 205 -6.96 -12.77 34.04
CA GLN A 205 -5.75 -12.59 34.83
C GLN A 205 -6.03 -12.20 36.29
N ARG A 206 -5.13 -12.60 37.19
CA ARG A 206 -5.25 -12.40 38.65
C ARG A 206 -5.46 -10.93 39.02
N HIS A 207 -4.79 -9.98 38.38
CA HIS A 207 -4.94 -8.55 38.70
C HIS A 207 -6.35 -8.01 38.39
N VAL A 208 -7.07 -8.60 37.44
CA VAL A 208 -8.46 -8.25 37.13
C VAL A 208 -9.41 -8.82 38.18
N ILE A 209 -9.17 -10.05 38.65
CA ILE A 209 -9.94 -10.66 39.74
C ILE A 209 -9.80 -9.81 41.00
N TRP A 210 -8.58 -9.44 41.38
CA TRP A 210 -8.32 -8.53 42.50
C TRP A 210 -8.99 -7.16 42.36
N ALA A 211 -9.01 -6.59 41.15
CA ALA A 211 -9.70 -5.33 40.87
C ALA A 211 -11.22 -5.44 41.08
N ARG A 212 -11.84 -6.57 40.70
CA ARG A 212 -13.26 -6.85 40.95
C ARG A 212 -13.55 -7.05 42.45
N LEU A 213 -12.70 -7.79 43.17
CA LEU A 213 -12.82 -8.01 44.61
C LEU A 213 -12.72 -6.71 45.43
N ARG A 214 -11.98 -5.72 44.91
CA ARG A 214 -11.91 -4.36 45.48
C ARG A 214 -13.17 -3.52 45.27
N GLY A 215 -14.21 -4.04 44.62
CA GLY A 215 -15.46 -3.33 44.36
C GLY A 215 -15.39 -2.29 43.24
N LEU A 216 -14.36 -2.32 42.40
CA LEU A 216 -14.29 -1.42 41.23
C LEU A 216 -15.43 -1.74 40.25
N SER A 217 -16.03 -0.69 39.67
CA SER A 217 -17.11 -0.86 38.70
C SER A 217 -16.65 -1.61 37.45
N ALA A 218 -17.55 -2.36 36.81
CA ALA A 218 -17.24 -3.14 35.61
C ALA A 218 -16.58 -2.29 34.49
N ARG A 219 -17.04 -1.03 34.31
CA ARG A 219 -16.47 -0.09 33.34
C ARG A 219 -15.03 0.32 33.70
N GLN A 220 -14.73 0.53 34.99
CA GLN A 220 -13.38 0.86 35.45
C GLN A 220 -12.43 -0.32 35.28
N VAL A 221 -12.89 -1.53 35.66
CA VAL A 221 -12.13 -2.77 35.46
C VAL A 221 -11.80 -2.98 33.98
N GLU A 222 -12.80 -2.84 33.10
CA GLU A 222 -12.60 -2.98 31.67
C GLU A 222 -11.62 -1.95 31.09
N ARG A 223 -11.87 -0.65 31.24
CA ARG A 223 -11.03 0.39 30.61
C ARG A 223 -9.61 0.42 31.17
N ARG A 224 -9.45 0.27 32.50
CA ARG A 224 -8.17 0.51 33.19
C ARG A 224 -7.33 -0.74 33.39
N HIS A 225 -7.93 -1.92 33.52
CA HIS A 225 -7.22 -3.16 33.84
C HIS A 225 -7.25 -4.21 32.72
N ILE A 226 -8.29 -4.24 31.89
CA ILE A 226 -8.38 -5.17 30.75
C ILE A 226 -7.85 -4.49 29.49
N LEU A 227 -8.51 -3.43 29.02
CA LEU A 227 -8.23 -2.79 27.73
C LEU A 227 -6.79 -2.26 27.67
N ARG A 228 -6.30 -1.61 28.72
CA ARG A 228 -4.92 -1.09 28.79
C ARG A 228 -3.84 -2.16 28.60
N ASN A 229 -4.09 -3.39 29.06
CA ASN A 229 -3.15 -4.49 28.88
C ASN A 229 -3.38 -5.20 27.55
N ALA A 230 -4.64 -5.32 27.12
CA ALA A 230 -5.02 -5.95 25.87
C ALA A 230 -4.60 -5.15 24.62
N THR A 231 -4.34 -3.85 24.74
CA THR A 231 -3.86 -3.02 23.62
C THR A 231 -2.36 -3.12 23.37
N LEU A 232 -1.56 -3.66 24.32
CA LEU A 232 -0.10 -3.76 24.15
C LEU A 232 0.30 -4.58 22.89
N PRO A 233 -0.29 -5.75 22.62
CA PRO A 233 -0.02 -6.49 21.38
C PRO A 233 -0.49 -5.74 20.14
N VAL A 234 -1.63 -5.03 20.21
CA VAL A 234 -2.19 -4.26 19.09
C VAL A 234 -1.27 -3.10 18.70
N VAL A 235 -0.74 -2.38 19.69
CA VAL A 235 0.24 -1.30 19.46
C VAL A 235 1.51 -1.85 18.81
N THR A 236 1.95 -3.04 19.24
CA THR A 236 3.14 -3.69 18.67
C THR A 236 2.89 -4.12 17.22
N ALA A 237 1.71 -4.71 16.94
CA ALA A 237 1.30 -5.11 15.60
C ALA A 237 1.17 -3.92 14.64
N MET A 238 0.74 -2.76 15.13
CA MET A 238 0.64 -1.54 14.33
C MET A 238 1.97 -1.14 13.67
N GLY A 239 3.10 -1.37 14.37
CA GLY A 239 4.42 -1.12 13.79
C GLY A 239 4.72 -1.98 12.56
N MET A 240 4.24 -3.22 12.53
CA MET A 240 4.37 -4.12 11.37
C MET A 240 3.45 -3.70 10.23
N HIS A 241 2.22 -3.29 10.54
CA HIS A 241 1.25 -2.88 9.52
C HIS A 241 1.67 -1.61 8.77
N ILE A 242 2.38 -0.67 9.41
CA ILE A 242 2.90 0.51 8.69
C ILE A 242 3.80 0.07 7.52
N GLY A 243 4.71 -0.88 7.75
CA GLY A 243 5.58 -1.41 6.69
C GLY A 243 4.80 -2.17 5.61
N GLU A 244 3.82 -2.97 6.03
CA GLU A 244 2.94 -3.72 5.13
C GLU A 244 2.11 -2.80 4.22
N LEU A 245 1.54 -1.73 4.79
CA LEU A 245 0.72 -0.77 4.06
C LEU A 245 1.52 -0.05 2.99
N ILE A 246 2.72 0.45 3.32
CA ILE A 246 3.59 1.15 2.36
C ILE A 246 3.97 0.22 1.19
N GLY A 247 4.22 -1.06 1.45
CA GLY A 247 4.47 -2.04 0.38
C GLY A 247 3.21 -2.38 -0.43
N GLY A 248 2.06 -2.50 0.24
CA GLY A 248 0.79 -2.86 -0.36
C GLY A 248 0.14 -1.75 -1.19
N THR A 249 0.44 -0.47 -0.91
CA THR A 249 -0.14 0.65 -1.65
C THR A 249 0.32 0.68 -3.10
N MET A 250 1.55 0.27 -3.42
CA MET A 250 2.08 0.34 -4.80
C MET A 250 1.18 -0.34 -5.83
N ILE A 251 0.62 -1.50 -5.49
CA ILE A 251 -0.27 -2.26 -6.36
C ILE A 251 -1.58 -1.48 -6.56
N ILE A 252 -2.17 -1.01 -5.48
CA ILE A 252 -3.49 -0.36 -5.47
C ILE A 252 -3.44 1.05 -6.05
N GLU A 253 -2.38 1.81 -5.81
CA GLU A 253 -2.15 3.13 -6.41
C GLU A 253 -2.04 3.04 -7.94
N LYS A 254 -1.43 1.97 -8.47
CA LYS A 254 -1.34 1.72 -9.91
C LYS A 254 -2.72 1.45 -10.52
N TYR A 255 -3.58 0.70 -9.83
CA TYR A 255 -4.90 0.34 -10.34
C TYR A 255 -5.95 1.44 -10.15
N LEU A 256 -5.91 2.18 -9.05
CA LEU A 256 -6.89 3.25 -8.73
C LEU A 256 -6.38 4.66 -9.07
N CYS A 257 -5.20 4.77 -9.70
CA CYS A 257 -4.62 6.00 -10.25
C CYS A 257 -4.37 7.14 -9.24
N LEU A 258 -4.30 6.83 -7.94
CA LEU A 258 -4.02 7.81 -6.87
C LEU A 258 -2.66 8.49 -7.02
N ALA A 259 -1.66 7.80 -7.56
CA ALA A 259 -0.33 8.36 -7.73
C ALA A 259 -0.24 9.30 -8.95
N ARG A 260 -1.06 9.12 -9.99
CA ARG A 260 -0.72 9.67 -11.31
C ARG A 260 -0.92 11.16 -11.52
N GLY A 261 -1.54 11.90 -10.59
CA GLY A 261 -1.65 13.38 -10.61
C GLY A 261 -2.23 14.01 -11.89
N ARG A 262 -2.59 13.20 -12.89
CA ARG A 262 -3.08 13.58 -14.20
C ARG A 262 -4.33 12.76 -14.48
N PRO A 263 -5.48 13.39 -14.75
CA PRO A 263 -6.61 12.67 -15.32
C PRO A 263 -6.13 12.06 -16.63
N LEU A 264 -6.22 10.74 -16.78
CA LEU A 264 -5.95 10.06 -18.02
C LEU A 264 -6.95 10.58 -19.07
N ARG A 265 -6.55 11.59 -19.86
CA ARG A 265 -7.27 11.98 -21.10
C ARG A 265 -7.47 10.77 -22.02
N SER A 266 -6.66 9.72 -21.87
CA SER A 266 -6.75 8.46 -22.61
C SER A 266 -8.00 7.62 -22.29
N PHE A 267 -8.70 7.83 -21.17
CA PHE A 267 -9.91 7.04 -20.87
C PHE A 267 -11.18 7.55 -21.55
N ARG A 268 -11.21 8.82 -22.01
CA ARG A 268 -12.29 9.31 -22.89
C ARG A 268 -12.36 8.50 -24.20
N HIS A 269 -11.22 8.00 -24.69
CA HIS A 269 -11.19 7.13 -25.87
C HIS A 269 -11.63 5.69 -25.60
N PHE A 270 -11.65 5.24 -24.34
CA PHE A 270 -12.17 3.92 -23.98
C PHE A 270 -13.69 3.96 -23.80
N GLN A 271 -14.22 5.05 -23.23
CA GLN A 271 -15.66 5.29 -23.13
C GLN A 271 -16.32 5.49 -24.51
N SER A 272 -15.62 6.12 -25.47
CA SER A 272 -16.11 6.30 -26.84
C SER A 272 -16.08 5.03 -27.71
N ARG A 273 -15.72 3.86 -27.15
CA ARG A 273 -15.73 2.55 -27.84
C ARG A 273 -16.79 1.59 -27.32
N LEU A 274 -17.64 2.03 -26.37
CA LEU A 274 -18.85 1.31 -26.03
C LEU A 274 -19.89 1.56 -27.14
N PRO A 275 -20.47 0.51 -27.76
CA PRO A 275 -21.45 0.68 -28.82
C PRO A 275 -22.75 1.22 -28.19
N GLY A 276 -23.05 2.50 -28.40
CA GLY A 276 -24.27 3.09 -27.85
C GLY A 276 -24.52 4.57 -28.13
N ASP A 277 -23.50 5.41 -28.34
CA ASP A 277 -23.73 6.85 -28.49
C ASP A 277 -23.60 7.34 -29.94
N PRO A 278 -24.55 8.15 -30.45
CA PRO A 278 -24.55 8.63 -31.82
C PRO A 278 -23.42 9.62 -32.07
N VAL A 279 -22.69 9.40 -33.16
CA VAL A 279 -21.62 10.27 -33.66
C VAL A 279 -22.22 11.62 -34.07
N LEU A 280 -22.06 12.64 -33.24
CA LEU A 280 -22.25 14.04 -33.62
C LEU A 280 -21.07 14.45 -34.52
N TYR A 281 -21.33 14.53 -35.82
CA TYR A 281 -20.45 15.18 -36.80
C TYR A 281 -20.49 16.71 -36.59
N PRO A 282 -19.36 17.43 -36.60
CA PRO A 282 -19.38 18.88 -36.77
C PRO A 282 -19.67 19.20 -38.24
N ASP A 283 -20.65 20.06 -38.44
CA ASP A 283 -21.01 20.70 -39.71
C ASP A 283 -20.02 21.85 -39.96
N ASP A 284 -18.92 21.56 -40.66
CA ASP A 284 -18.00 22.58 -41.17
C ASP A 284 -18.39 22.91 -42.61
N GLY A 285 -19.41 23.77 -42.74
CA GLY A 285 -19.69 24.47 -43.97
C GLY A 285 -18.66 25.56 -44.21
N ASP A 286 -17.71 25.31 -45.12
CA ASP A 286 -16.94 26.35 -45.81
C ASP A 286 -16.44 25.83 -47.17
N GLY A 287 -17.37 25.79 -48.13
CA GLY A 287 -17.07 25.58 -49.55
C GLY A 287 -16.67 26.89 -50.23
N VAL A 288 -15.38 27.23 -50.19
CA VAL A 288 -14.80 28.30 -51.02
C VAL A 288 -14.59 27.79 -52.45
N ARG A 289 -14.94 28.68 -53.38
CA ARG A 289 -15.01 28.53 -54.84
C ARG A 289 -13.65 28.36 -55.54
N ALA A 290 -13.78 27.73 -56.72
CA ALA A 290 -13.11 28.02 -58.00
C ALA A 290 -11.69 27.51 -58.25
N GLY A 291 -11.54 26.83 -59.40
CA GLY A 291 -10.27 26.47 -60.04
C GLY A 291 -10.35 25.14 -60.75
#